data_AF-A0A176RTL2-F1
#
_entry.id   AF-A0A176RTL2-F1
#
_cell.length_a   1.000
_cell.length_b   1.000
_cell.length_c   1.000
_cell.angle_alpha   90.00
_cell.angle_beta   90.00
_cell.angle_gamma   90.00
#
_symmetry.space_group_name_H-M   'P 1'
#
loop_
_entity.id
_entity.type
_entity.pdbx_description
1 polymer ?
#
loop_
_entity_poly.entity_id
_entity_poly.type
_entity_poly.pdbx_seq_one_letter_code
_entity_poly.pdbx_strand_id
1 'polypeptide(L)'
;MSLLTRVWILPLMAYLAEYYEYSLLQDCQKAHYKLPPTVLSNAVGLYQQWSKLHYREGCYPLAVQKLAQGFDAAQSNTLAKQSLLGSLGNILFDFALPSLAEPVIDQISHSLKANDAPDLERQRFNLLDRQGHLALRQYQLEKAICFYERKHQKALQKGEDGHRELAWLLYASAWAGSYEASDYAHQARVALPDVADIEEVVNKGNPNTAYLLRALALWSWREGDAEIAKLLLDYVPFINRRLPSQDPGPFAFAIAYLHLYQRDHASLGKKIPSWARAEAMLESQGYWLELAAFHAFFGETEATQKCLGHFQSIRGEAVDNLMKIAAYLETTPDWGAEIELQTAREKAVLLEAPTVEGILQTGLLPL
;
A
#
# COMPACT_ATOMS: atom_id res chain seq x y z
N MET A 1 -9.87 -11.66 -33.93
CA MET A 1 -10.57 -11.29 -32.69
C MET A 1 -11.17 -9.90 -32.86
N SER A 2 -12.47 -9.73 -32.60
CA SER A 2 -13.13 -8.42 -32.78
C SER A 2 -12.54 -7.35 -31.84
N LEU A 3 -12.70 -6.07 -32.19
CA LEU A 3 -12.22 -4.97 -31.37
C LEU A 3 -12.88 -4.96 -29.97
N LEU A 4 -14.17 -5.26 -29.91
CA LEU A 4 -14.92 -5.38 -28.66
C LEU A 4 -14.36 -6.53 -27.80
N THR A 5 -14.09 -7.69 -28.41
CA THR A 5 -13.49 -8.84 -27.73
C THR A 5 -12.10 -8.51 -27.16
N ARG A 6 -11.28 -7.75 -27.89
CA ARG A 6 -9.97 -7.29 -27.40
C ARG A 6 -10.09 -6.38 -26.18
N VAL A 7 -11.07 -5.48 -26.18
CA VAL A 7 -11.30 -4.51 -25.09
C VAL A 7 -11.69 -5.21 -23.79
N TRP A 8 -12.49 -6.29 -23.86
CA TRP A 8 -12.90 -7.05 -22.67
C TRP A 8 -11.84 -8.05 -22.18
N ILE A 9 -11.14 -8.72 -23.09
CA ILE A 9 -10.19 -9.78 -22.72
C ILE A 9 -8.87 -9.20 -22.21
N LEU A 10 -8.41 -8.09 -22.78
CA LEU A 10 -7.07 -7.60 -22.50
C LEU A 10 -6.82 -7.26 -21.02
N PRO A 11 -7.77 -6.65 -20.28
CA PRO A 11 -7.57 -6.37 -18.86
C PRO A 11 -7.61 -7.63 -17.99
N LEU A 12 -8.36 -8.66 -18.40
CA LEU A 12 -8.30 -9.99 -17.76
C LEU A 12 -6.96 -10.66 -18.02
N MET A 13 -6.43 -10.56 -19.24
CA MET A 13 -5.08 -11.04 -19.56
C MET A 13 -4.01 -10.27 -18.77
N ALA A 14 -4.14 -8.96 -18.65
CA ALA A 14 -3.22 -8.14 -17.86
C ALA A 14 -3.28 -8.54 -16.37
N TYR A 15 -4.48 -8.77 -15.83
CA TYR A 15 -4.66 -9.30 -14.47
C TYR A 15 -4.04 -10.70 -14.32
N LEU A 16 -4.26 -11.62 -15.25
CA LEU A 16 -3.67 -12.96 -15.15
C LEU A 16 -2.14 -12.92 -15.32
N ALA A 17 -1.63 -12.12 -16.25
CA ALA A 17 -0.19 -11.89 -16.42
C ALA A 17 0.40 -11.32 -15.14
N GLU A 18 -0.26 -10.35 -14.53
CA GLU A 18 0.14 -9.80 -13.24
C GLU A 18 0.25 -10.90 -12.17
N TYR A 19 -0.68 -11.84 -12.05
CA TYR A 19 -0.65 -12.83 -10.97
C TYR A 19 0.20 -14.08 -11.25
N TYR A 20 0.39 -14.44 -12.52
CA TYR A 20 0.95 -15.74 -12.91
C TYR A 20 2.14 -15.66 -13.86
N GLU A 21 2.26 -14.61 -14.68
CA GLU A 21 3.31 -14.50 -15.70
C GLU A 21 3.65 -13.04 -16.02
N TYR A 22 4.33 -12.37 -15.08
CA TYR A 22 4.57 -10.92 -15.11
C TYR A 22 5.26 -10.44 -16.40
N SER A 23 6.08 -11.29 -17.02
CA SER A 23 6.74 -10.98 -18.30
C SER A 23 5.76 -10.62 -19.44
N LEU A 24 4.51 -11.11 -19.37
CA LEU A 24 3.47 -10.83 -20.36
C LEU A 24 2.73 -9.50 -20.12
N LEU A 25 2.93 -8.84 -18.97
CA LEU A 25 2.22 -7.61 -18.63
C LEU A 25 2.57 -6.47 -19.61
N GLN A 26 3.85 -6.36 -20.00
CA GLN A 26 4.30 -5.34 -20.94
C GLN A 26 3.61 -5.46 -22.31
N ASP A 27 3.39 -6.68 -22.77
CA ASP A 27 2.70 -6.93 -24.03
C ASP A 27 1.20 -6.61 -23.92
N CYS A 28 0.60 -6.87 -22.76
CA CYS A 28 -0.77 -6.45 -22.47
C CYS A 28 -0.91 -4.92 -22.48
N GLN A 29 0.03 -4.20 -21.88
CA GLN A 29 0.08 -2.73 -21.91
C GLN A 29 0.24 -2.18 -23.32
N LYS A 30 1.20 -2.71 -24.10
CA LYS A 30 1.39 -2.31 -25.51
C LYS A 30 0.14 -2.53 -26.34
N ALA A 31 -0.59 -3.62 -26.09
CA ALA A 31 -1.86 -3.89 -26.78
C ALA A 31 -2.96 -2.89 -26.38
N HIS A 32 -2.96 -2.40 -25.12
CA HIS A 32 -3.95 -1.44 -24.64
C HIS A 32 -3.80 -0.08 -25.32
N TYR A 33 -2.57 0.42 -25.43
CA TYR A 33 -2.29 1.70 -26.09
C TYR A 33 -2.61 1.72 -27.59
N LYS A 34 -2.85 0.54 -28.20
CA LYS A 34 -3.29 0.41 -29.59
C LYS A 34 -4.82 0.39 -29.74
N LEU A 35 -5.59 0.40 -28.65
CA LEU A 35 -7.05 0.41 -28.69
C LEU A 35 -7.59 1.82 -28.99
N PRO A 36 -8.62 1.99 -29.85
CA PRO A 36 -9.21 3.29 -30.13
C PRO A 36 -9.93 3.87 -28.90
N PRO A 37 -9.84 5.20 -28.66
CA PRO A 37 -10.50 5.86 -27.52
C PRO A 37 -12.02 5.65 -27.48
N THR A 38 -12.66 5.55 -28.65
CA THR A 38 -14.12 5.41 -28.80
C THR A 38 -14.69 4.09 -28.28
N VAL A 39 -13.87 3.06 -28.09
CA VAL A 39 -14.32 1.77 -27.53
C VAL A 39 -14.05 1.68 -26.03
N LEU A 40 -13.12 2.47 -25.51
CA LEU A 40 -12.80 2.53 -24.08
C LEU A 40 -13.86 3.28 -23.27
N SER A 41 -14.54 4.27 -23.86
CA SER A 41 -15.57 5.07 -23.20
C SER A 41 -16.77 4.26 -22.69
N ASN A 42 -17.06 3.09 -23.27
CA ASN A 42 -18.21 2.27 -22.91
C ASN A 42 -17.91 1.22 -21.82
N ALA A 43 -16.66 1.14 -21.34
CA ALA A 43 -16.21 0.08 -20.46
C ALA A 43 -15.49 0.66 -19.22
N VAL A 44 -16.26 1.34 -18.36
CA VAL A 44 -15.75 2.05 -17.17
C VAL A 44 -14.88 1.17 -16.27
N GLY A 45 -15.22 -0.12 -16.13
CA GLY A 45 -14.44 -1.08 -15.35
C GLY A 45 -13.00 -1.27 -15.83
N LEU A 46 -12.70 -0.95 -17.09
CA LEU A 46 -11.34 -1.04 -17.62
C LEU A 46 -10.45 0.09 -17.10
N TYR A 47 -10.98 1.30 -16.95
CA TYR A 47 -10.21 2.42 -16.40
C TYR A 47 -9.74 2.14 -14.98
N GLN A 48 -10.60 1.55 -14.16
CA GLN A 48 -10.24 1.11 -12.81
C GLN A 48 -9.13 0.03 -12.83
N GLN A 49 -9.24 -0.95 -13.72
CA GLN A 49 -8.23 -2.02 -13.85
C GLN A 49 -6.88 -1.47 -14.31
N TRP A 50 -6.85 -0.60 -15.32
CA TRP A 50 -5.61 0.05 -15.78
C TRP A 50 -5.02 0.99 -14.74
N SER A 51 -5.87 1.73 -14.02
CA SER A 51 -5.42 2.54 -12.88
C SER A 51 -4.72 1.68 -11.84
N LYS A 52 -5.32 0.54 -11.47
CA LYS A 52 -4.73 -0.40 -10.50
C LYS A 52 -3.40 -0.99 -10.97
N LEU A 53 -3.26 -1.31 -12.26
CA LEU A 53 -2.00 -1.81 -12.82
C LEU A 53 -0.90 -0.75 -12.73
N HIS A 54 -1.15 0.47 -13.21
CA HIS A 54 -0.18 1.56 -13.10
C HIS A 54 0.16 1.92 -11.66
N TYR A 55 -0.83 1.89 -10.78
CA TYR A 55 -0.66 2.10 -9.34
C TYR A 55 0.34 1.09 -8.75
N ARG A 56 0.21 -0.20 -9.08
CA ARG A 56 1.11 -1.25 -8.60
C ARG A 56 2.53 -1.17 -9.15
N GLU A 57 2.72 -0.49 -10.29
CA GLU A 57 4.04 -0.21 -10.87
C GLU A 57 4.64 1.12 -10.37
N GLY A 58 4.03 1.77 -9.37
CA GLY A 58 4.46 3.09 -8.89
C GLY A 58 4.24 4.24 -9.88
N CYS A 59 3.55 3.99 -11.00
CA CYS A 59 3.27 4.96 -12.06
C CYS A 59 2.03 5.79 -11.72
N TYR A 60 2.04 6.46 -10.55
CA TYR A 60 0.90 7.20 -10.02
C TYR A 60 0.29 8.23 -10.98
N PRO A 61 1.04 9.02 -11.77
CA PRO A 61 0.43 10.01 -12.68
C PRO A 61 -0.46 9.34 -13.74
N LEU A 62 -0.03 8.20 -14.28
CA LEU A 62 -0.84 7.39 -15.20
C LEU A 62 -2.02 6.74 -14.47
N ALA A 63 -1.83 6.26 -13.25
CA ALA A 63 -2.91 5.69 -12.45
C ALA A 63 -4.05 6.70 -12.21
N VAL A 64 -3.71 7.94 -11.84
CA VAL A 64 -4.65 9.04 -11.65
C VAL A 64 -5.27 9.48 -12.97
N GLN A 65 -4.50 9.56 -14.05
CA GLN A 65 -5.04 9.87 -15.38
C GLN A 65 -6.14 8.87 -15.79
N LYS A 66 -5.93 7.58 -15.55
CA LYS A 66 -6.95 6.54 -15.81
C LYS A 66 -8.16 6.70 -14.91
N LEU A 67 -8.01 7.10 -13.65
CA LEU A 67 -9.15 7.40 -12.78
C LEU A 67 -9.96 8.58 -13.31
N ALA A 68 -9.32 9.68 -13.70
CA ALA A 68 -10.03 10.84 -14.27
C ALA A 68 -10.88 10.44 -15.48
N GLN A 69 -10.30 9.70 -16.43
CA GLN A 69 -11.02 9.14 -17.58
C GLN A 69 -12.16 8.20 -17.15
N GLY A 70 -11.95 7.42 -16.09
CA GLY A 70 -12.96 6.56 -15.49
C GLY A 70 -14.14 7.35 -14.94
N PHE A 71 -13.90 8.41 -14.18
CA PHE A 71 -14.95 9.26 -13.61
C PHE A 71 -15.75 9.99 -14.70
N ASP A 72 -15.08 10.49 -15.75
CA ASP A 72 -15.73 11.06 -16.94
C ASP A 72 -16.70 10.07 -17.59
N ALA A 73 -16.28 8.80 -17.72
CA ALA A 73 -17.10 7.75 -18.33
C ALA A 73 -18.20 7.20 -17.39
N ALA A 74 -18.05 7.36 -16.07
CA ALA A 74 -18.92 6.78 -15.06
C ALA A 74 -20.14 7.65 -14.68
N GLN A 75 -20.40 8.77 -15.37
CA GLN A 75 -21.33 9.81 -14.90
C GLN A 75 -22.69 9.31 -14.38
N SER A 76 -23.27 8.28 -15.01
CA SER A 76 -24.56 7.68 -14.62
C SER A 76 -24.46 6.31 -13.93
N ASN A 77 -23.25 5.77 -13.70
CA ASN A 77 -23.05 4.42 -13.14
C ASN A 77 -22.48 4.48 -11.71
N THR A 78 -23.36 4.38 -10.72
CA THR A 78 -23.02 4.46 -9.28
C THR A 78 -22.04 3.37 -8.85
N LEU A 79 -22.20 2.12 -9.29
CA LEU A 79 -21.32 1.00 -8.91
C LEU A 79 -19.90 1.19 -9.46
N ALA A 80 -19.80 1.70 -10.69
CA ALA A 80 -18.51 2.00 -11.29
C ALA A 80 -17.82 3.17 -10.57
N LYS A 81 -18.56 4.23 -10.20
CA LYS A 81 -18.04 5.33 -9.38
C LYS A 81 -17.50 4.84 -8.03
N GLN A 82 -18.22 3.97 -7.33
CA GLN A 82 -17.75 3.40 -6.05
C GLN A 82 -16.41 2.66 -6.20
N SER A 83 -16.25 1.89 -7.27
CA SER A 83 -15.00 1.17 -7.52
C SER A 83 -13.83 2.12 -7.83
N LEU A 84 -14.10 3.22 -8.56
CA LEU A 84 -13.13 4.27 -8.83
C LEU A 84 -12.75 5.06 -7.56
N LEU A 85 -13.72 5.40 -6.71
CA LEU A 85 -13.48 6.02 -5.39
C LEU A 85 -12.58 5.14 -4.53
N GLY A 86 -12.81 3.82 -4.54
CA GLY A 86 -11.95 2.88 -3.82
C GLY A 86 -10.50 2.84 -4.30
N SER A 87 -10.25 3.11 -5.58
CA SER A 87 -8.89 3.25 -6.14
C SER A 87 -8.30 4.63 -5.84
N LEU A 88 -9.11 5.69 -5.93
CA LEU A 88 -8.72 7.06 -5.57
C LEU A 88 -8.24 7.12 -4.12
N GLY A 89 -8.99 6.55 -3.18
CA GLY A 89 -8.60 6.52 -1.77
C GLY A 89 -7.23 5.90 -1.54
N ASN A 90 -6.91 4.78 -2.21
CA ASN A 90 -5.60 4.14 -2.10
C ASN A 90 -4.47 5.06 -2.61
N ILE A 91 -4.67 5.74 -3.75
CA ILE A 91 -3.68 6.69 -4.27
C ILE A 91 -3.49 7.86 -3.31
N LEU A 92 -4.58 8.38 -2.73
CA LEU A 92 -4.49 9.49 -1.77
C LEU A 92 -3.75 9.08 -0.48
N PHE A 93 -3.86 7.82 -0.05
CA PHE A 93 -3.05 7.30 1.05
C PHE A 93 -1.56 7.28 0.70
N ASP A 94 -1.20 6.83 -0.50
CA ASP A 94 0.21 6.74 -0.93
C ASP A 94 0.81 8.11 -1.22
N PHE A 95 -0.02 9.08 -1.63
CA PHE A 95 0.35 10.48 -1.70
C PHE A 95 0.39 11.19 -0.33
N ALA A 96 0.12 10.48 0.76
CA ALA A 96 0.03 11.03 2.12
C ALA A 96 -0.91 12.25 2.21
N LEU A 97 -2.07 12.17 1.57
CA LEU A 97 -3.12 13.20 1.56
C LEU A 97 -4.36 12.74 2.36
N PRO A 98 -4.25 12.48 3.68
CA PRO A 98 -5.34 11.90 4.47
C PRO A 98 -6.60 12.76 4.50
N SER A 99 -6.45 14.08 4.56
CA SER A 99 -7.52 15.09 4.51
C SER A 99 -8.32 15.06 3.21
N LEU A 100 -7.67 14.71 2.09
CA LEU A 100 -8.35 14.52 0.80
C LEU A 100 -8.95 13.11 0.69
N ALA A 101 -8.34 12.12 1.33
CA ALA A 101 -8.83 10.75 1.33
C ALA A 101 -10.08 10.57 2.20
N GLU A 102 -10.18 11.26 3.34
CA GLU A 102 -11.31 11.20 4.27
C GLU A 102 -12.68 11.38 3.60
N PRO A 103 -12.96 12.47 2.85
CA PRO A 103 -14.25 12.64 2.19
C PRO A 103 -14.56 11.54 1.16
N VAL A 104 -13.54 10.98 0.50
CA VAL A 104 -13.70 9.84 -0.42
C VAL A 104 -14.13 8.59 0.36
N ILE A 105 -13.50 8.31 1.50
CA ILE A 105 -13.85 7.16 2.34
C ILE A 105 -15.23 7.33 2.96
N ASP A 106 -15.59 8.54 3.38
CA ASP A 106 -16.93 8.85 3.88
C ASP A 106 -17.98 8.62 2.80
N GLN A 107 -17.77 9.08 1.57
CA GLN A 107 -18.71 8.86 0.47
C GLN A 107 -18.92 7.36 0.18
N ILE A 108 -17.85 6.56 0.20
CA ILE A 108 -17.94 5.10 0.08
C ILE A 108 -18.73 4.52 1.26
N SER A 109 -18.46 4.96 2.50
CA SER A 109 -19.13 4.49 3.70
C SER A 109 -20.64 4.77 3.67
N HIS A 110 -21.03 6.00 3.35
CA HIS A 110 -22.44 6.39 3.22
C HIS A 110 -23.14 5.56 2.14
N SER A 111 -22.51 5.39 0.98
CA SER A 111 -23.04 4.59 -0.11
C SER A 111 -23.26 3.12 0.26
N LEU A 112 -22.32 2.52 1.00
CA LEU A 112 -22.41 1.13 1.44
C LEU A 112 -23.37 0.92 2.62
N LYS A 113 -23.63 1.95 3.43
CA LYS A 113 -24.65 1.91 4.49
C LYS A 113 -26.06 2.04 3.94
N ALA A 114 -26.24 2.83 2.88
CA ALA A 114 -27.53 3.02 2.23
C ALA A 114 -28.02 1.78 1.45
N ASN A 115 -27.14 0.81 1.20
CA ASN A 115 -27.45 -0.41 0.45
C ASN A 115 -26.93 -1.63 1.21
N ASP A 116 -27.82 -2.46 1.77
CA ASP A 116 -27.45 -3.65 2.54
C ASP A 116 -27.39 -4.95 1.70
N ALA A 117 -27.23 -4.84 0.38
CA ALA A 117 -27.11 -6.02 -0.47
C ALA A 117 -25.95 -6.93 -0.02
N PRO A 118 -26.13 -8.27 0.04
CA PRO A 118 -25.07 -9.23 0.34
C PRO A 118 -23.86 -9.10 -0.60
N ASP A 119 -24.13 -8.76 -1.86
CA ASP A 119 -23.15 -8.62 -2.94
C ASP A 119 -22.08 -7.56 -2.65
N LEU A 120 -22.38 -6.63 -1.73
CA LEU A 120 -21.48 -5.55 -1.31
C LEU A 120 -20.61 -5.92 -0.10
N GLU A 121 -20.73 -7.13 0.44
CA GLU A 121 -19.97 -7.55 1.61
C GLU A 121 -18.45 -7.44 1.39
N ARG A 122 -17.98 -7.80 0.19
CA ARG A 122 -16.56 -7.62 -0.18
C ARG A 122 -16.13 -6.16 -0.14
N GLN A 123 -16.99 -5.23 -0.55
CA GLN A 123 -16.69 -3.80 -0.49
C GLN A 123 -16.68 -3.29 0.95
N ARG A 124 -17.61 -3.76 1.81
CA ARG A 124 -17.59 -3.45 3.26
C ARG A 124 -16.34 -4.00 3.95
N PHE A 125 -15.88 -5.18 3.54
CA PHE A 125 -14.62 -5.76 4.03
C PHE A 125 -13.40 -4.90 3.61
N ASN A 126 -13.34 -4.50 2.33
CA ASN A 126 -12.28 -3.61 1.84
C ASN A 126 -12.37 -2.19 2.43
N LEU A 127 -13.55 -1.73 2.84
CA LEU A 127 -13.70 -0.42 3.49
C LEU A 127 -12.96 -0.38 4.83
N LEU A 128 -13.01 -1.46 5.62
CA LEU A 128 -12.27 -1.55 6.89
C LEU A 128 -10.76 -1.34 6.69
N ASP A 129 -10.21 -1.94 5.63
CA ASP A 129 -8.80 -1.78 5.27
C ASP A 129 -8.43 -0.32 4.99
N ARG A 130 -9.27 0.36 4.20
CA ARG A 130 -9.07 1.78 3.86
C ARG A 130 -9.25 2.70 5.06
N GLN A 131 -10.20 2.40 5.93
CA GLN A 131 -10.39 3.13 7.18
C GLN A 131 -9.18 2.95 8.11
N GLY A 132 -8.59 1.76 8.16
CA GLY A 132 -7.33 1.49 8.84
C GLY A 132 -6.18 2.34 8.30
N HIS A 133 -5.96 2.34 6.97
CA HIS A 133 -4.92 3.15 6.34
C HIS A 133 -5.12 4.65 6.55
N LEU A 134 -6.35 5.15 6.39
CA LEU A 134 -6.67 6.55 6.67
C LEU A 134 -6.33 6.91 8.12
N ALA A 135 -6.74 6.07 9.07
CA ALA A 135 -6.45 6.28 10.48
C ALA A 135 -4.94 6.28 10.77
N LEU A 136 -4.15 5.39 10.14
CA LEU A 136 -2.68 5.43 10.22
C LEU A 136 -2.11 6.76 9.68
N ARG A 137 -2.55 7.19 8.49
CA ARG A 137 -2.11 8.48 7.90
C ARG A 137 -2.58 9.70 8.71
N GLN A 138 -3.59 9.57 9.55
CA GLN A 138 -4.08 10.63 10.44
C GLN A 138 -3.50 10.54 11.86
N TYR A 139 -2.57 9.60 12.12
CA TYR A 139 -2.05 9.32 13.46
C TYR A 139 -3.16 8.99 14.48
N GLN A 140 -4.21 8.28 14.04
CA GLN A 140 -5.30 7.78 14.88
C GLN A 140 -5.09 6.28 15.13
N LEU A 141 -3.98 5.94 15.79
CA LEU A 141 -3.47 4.57 15.87
C LEU A 141 -4.47 3.59 16.53
N GLU A 142 -5.16 4.00 17.60
CA GLU A 142 -6.17 3.17 18.26
C GLU A 142 -7.37 2.89 17.34
N LYS A 143 -7.76 3.86 16.51
CA LYS A 143 -8.81 3.65 15.51
C LYS A 143 -8.34 2.71 14.41
N ALA A 144 -7.10 2.84 13.95
CA ALA A 144 -6.52 1.94 12.97
C ALA A 144 -6.53 0.49 13.47
N ILE A 145 -6.07 0.27 14.71
CA ILE A 145 -6.12 -1.04 15.40
C ILE A 145 -7.55 -1.57 15.40
N CYS A 146 -8.53 -0.79 15.86
CA CYS A 146 -9.93 -1.21 15.91
C CYS A 146 -10.48 -1.63 14.53
N PHE A 147 -10.13 -0.92 13.45
CA PHE A 147 -10.53 -1.30 12.10
C PHE A 147 -9.90 -2.63 11.66
N TYR A 148 -8.61 -2.83 11.92
CA TYR A 148 -7.91 -4.08 11.58
C TYR A 148 -8.36 -5.27 12.43
N GLU A 149 -8.67 -5.08 13.72
CA GLU A 149 -9.28 -6.10 14.57
C GLU A 149 -10.62 -6.57 14.01
N ARG A 150 -11.51 -5.62 13.68
CA ARG A 150 -12.81 -5.94 13.07
C ARG A 150 -12.64 -6.66 11.74
N LYS A 151 -11.65 -6.27 10.94
CA LYS A 151 -11.36 -6.92 9.65
C LYS A 151 -10.83 -8.34 9.86
N HIS A 152 -9.93 -8.54 10.81
CA HIS A 152 -9.38 -9.85 11.18
C HIS A 152 -10.48 -10.80 11.68
N GLN A 153 -11.33 -10.35 12.60
CA GLN A 153 -12.47 -11.13 13.09
C GLN A 153 -13.42 -11.54 11.95
N LYS A 154 -13.69 -10.64 10.99
CA LYS A 154 -14.52 -10.96 9.83
C LYS A 154 -13.88 -11.98 8.90
N ALA A 155 -12.56 -11.94 8.70
CA ALA A 155 -11.84 -12.93 7.90
C ALA A 155 -11.99 -14.33 8.52
N LEU A 156 -11.76 -14.44 9.84
CA LEU A 156 -11.93 -15.70 10.59
C LEU A 156 -13.37 -16.22 10.53
N GLN A 157 -14.37 -15.35 10.65
CA GLN A 157 -15.79 -15.72 10.54
C GLN A 157 -16.16 -16.30 9.16
N LYS A 158 -15.42 -15.93 8.11
CA LYS A 158 -15.57 -16.46 6.74
C LYS A 158 -14.82 -17.77 6.51
N GLY A 159 -14.07 -18.25 7.50
CA GLY A 159 -13.19 -19.40 7.37
C GLY A 159 -11.90 -19.11 6.59
N GLU A 160 -11.53 -17.83 6.44
CA GLU A 160 -10.21 -17.43 5.92
C GLU A 160 -9.16 -17.52 7.05
N ASP A 161 -7.87 -17.60 6.70
CA ASP A 161 -6.78 -17.69 7.68
C ASP A 161 -6.57 -16.39 8.49
N GLY A 162 -7.04 -15.25 7.97
CA GLY A 162 -6.90 -13.94 8.57
C GLY A 162 -5.46 -13.43 8.70
N HIS A 163 -4.47 -14.08 8.06
CA HIS A 163 -3.05 -13.77 8.24
C HIS A 163 -2.68 -12.38 7.72
N ARG A 164 -3.29 -11.95 6.60
CA ARG A 164 -3.08 -10.61 6.04
C ARG A 164 -3.54 -9.52 7.01
N GLU A 165 -4.72 -9.72 7.60
CA GLU A 165 -5.31 -8.83 8.59
C GLU A 165 -4.51 -8.83 9.89
N LEU A 166 -4.04 -10.00 10.34
CA LEU A 166 -3.16 -10.13 11.50
C LEU A 166 -1.86 -9.36 11.32
N ALA A 167 -1.27 -9.41 10.12
CA ALA A 167 -0.06 -8.64 9.81
C ALA A 167 -0.29 -7.13 9.95
N TRP A 168 -1.42 -6.61 9.44
CA TRP A 168 -1.77 -5.20 9.57
C TRP A 168 -2.11 -4.79 11.01
N LEU A 169 -2.79 -5.67 11.74
CA LEU A 169 -3.09 -5.46 13.16
C LEU A 169 -1.80 -5.34 13.97
N LEU A 170 -0.88 -6.30 13.83
CA LEU A 170 0.45 -6.22 14.45
C LEU A 170 1.22 -4.97 14.00
N TYR A 171 1.16 -4.62 12.72
CA TYR A 171 1.83 -3.44 12.17
C TYR A 171 1.36 -2.15 12.85
N ALA A 172 0.04 -1.94 12.94
CA ALA A 172 -0.53 -0.77 13.61
C ALA A 172 -0.20 -0.76 15.10
N SER A 173 -0.32 -1.92 15.78
CA SER A 173 -0.04 -2.04 17.22
C SER A 173 1.44 -1.82 17.56
N ALA A 174 2.38 -2.23 16.70
CA ALA A 174 3.80 -2.00 16.88
C ALA A 174 4.17 -0.50 16.75
N TRP A 175 3.50 0.25 15.88
CA TRP A 175 3.65 1.70 15.84
C TRP A 175 3.06 2.40 17.06
N ALA A 176 1.93 1.89 17.57
CA ALA A 176 1.26 2.45 18.75
C ALA A 176 1.98 2.16 20.07
N GLY A 177 2.85 1.15 20.13
CA GLY A 177 3.38 0.64 21.40
C GLY A 177 2.28 0.02 22.28
N SER A 178 1.28 -0.62 21.67
CA SER A 178 0.15 -1.21 22.39
C SER A 178 0.57 -2.44 23.19
N TYR A 179 0.01 -2.65 24.38
CA TYR A 179 0.36 -3.82 25.20
C TYR A 179 -0.10 -5.14 24.56
N GLU A 180 -1.21 -5.13 23.82
CA GLU A 180 -1.75 -6.28 23.07
C GLU A 180 -0.86 -6.69 21.88
N ALA A 181 0.07 -5.83 21.47
CA ALA A 181 0.94 -6.09 20.32
C ALA A 181 1.80 -7.35 20.52
N SER A 182 2.17 -7.67 21.76
CA SER A 182 2.90 -8.90 22.10
C SER A 182 2.11 -10.16 21.76
N ASP A 183 0.79 -10.16 21.99
CA ASP A 183 -0.08 -11.31 21.66
C ASP A 183 -0.23 -11.46 20.14
N TYR A 184 -0.36 -10.35 19.42
CA TYR A 184 -0.38 -10.38 17.96
C TYR A 184 0.96 -10.82 17.37
N ALA A 185 2.09 -10.42 17.96
CA ALA A 185 3.42 -10.88 17.55
C ALA A 185 3.57 -12.40 17.75
N HIS A 186 3.07 -12.93 18.87
CA HIS A 186 3.02 -14.37 19.10
C HIS A 186 2.17 -15.10 18.06
N GLN A 187 0.94 -14.62 17.80
CA GLN A 187 0.06 -15.18 16.78
C GLN A 187 0.69 -15.13 15.38
N ALA A 188 1.30 -14.01 15.01
CA ALA A 188 1.97 -13.82 13.72
C ALA A 188 3.16 -14.77 13.57
N ARG A 189 3.94 -15.00 14.64
CA ARG A 189 5.00 -16.00 14.67
C ARG A 189 4.47 -17.41 14.44
N VAL A 190 3.37 -17.78 15.10
CA VAL A 190 2.74 -19.12 14.94
C VAL A 190 2.17 -19.30 13.54
N ALA A 191 1.68 -18.22 12.91
CA ALA A 191 1.15 -18.22 11.55
C ALA A 191 2.22 -18.32 10.46
N LEU A 192 3.50 -18.09 10.77
CA LEU A 192 4.57 -18.25 9.78
C LEU A 192 4.74 -19.73 9.43
N PRO A 193 4.78 -20.09 8.13
CA PRO A 193 5.11 -21.45 7.71
C PRO A 193 6.56 -21.78 8.06
N ASP A 194 6.88 -23.06 8.19
CA ASP A 194 8.27 -23.51 8.35
C ASP A 194 9.12 -22.99 7.17
N VAL A 195 10.35 -22.57 7.48
CA VAL A 195 11.33 -22.10 6.49
C VAL A 195 11.62 -23.18 5.45
N ALA A 196 11.53 -24.47 5.81
CA ALA A 196 11.71 -25.58 4.87
C ALA A 196 10.61 -25.62 3.79
N ASP A 197 9.38 -25.25 4.15
CA ASP A 197 8.19 -25.39 3.29
C ASP A 197 7.76 -24.06 2.65
N ILE A 198 8.38 -22.94 3.06
CA ILE A 198 7.94 -21.59 2.69
C ILE A 198 7.86 -21.34 1.18
N GLU A 199 8.77 -21.91 0.38
CA GLU A 199 8.76 -21.72 -1.07
C GLU A 199 7.53 -22.38 -1.72
N GLU A 200 7.11 -23.55 -1.24
CA GLU A 200 5.93 -24.25 -1.75
C GLU A 200 4.64 -23.51 -1.38
N VAL A 201 4.60 -22.95 -0.17
CA VAL A 201 3.44 -22.18 0.35
C VAL A 201 3.31 -20.82 -0.35
N VAL A 202 4.41 -20.16 -0.68
CA VAL A 202 4.44 -18.75 -1.13
C VAL A 202 4.40 -18.58 -2.67
N ASN A 203 4.52 -19.65 -3.46
CA ASN A 203 4.46 -19.56 -4.93
C ASN A 203 3.09 -19.14 -5.53
N LYS A 204 2.10 -18.73 -4.72
CA LYS A 204 0.73 -18.37 -5.14
C LYS A 204 0.40 -16.88 -4.94
N GLY A 205 1.16 -15.98 -5.58
CA GLY A 205 0.84 -14.55 -5.62
C GLY A 205 1.32 -13.75 -4.41
N ASN A 206 0.57 -12.72 -4.00
CA ASN A 206 0.94 -11.82 -2.90
C ASN A 206 0.85 -12.56 -1.55
N PRO A 207 1.97 -12.95 -0.93
CA PRO A 207 1.94 -13.91 0.15
C PRO A 207 1.72 -13.21 1.49
N ASN A 208 0.70 -13.64 2.23
CA ASN A 208 0.43 -13.20 3.60
C ASN A 208 1.71 -13.23 4.47
N THR A 209 2.58 -14.22 4.24
CA THR A 209 3.89 -14.38 4.86
C THR A 209 4.79 -13.14 4.72
N ALA A 210 4.82 -12.47 3.57
CA ALA A 210 5.67 -11.28 3.39
C ALA A 210 5.25 -10.14 4.31
N TYR A 211 3.94 -9.97 4.51
CA TYR A 211 3.40 -8.96 5.42
C TYR A 211 3.56 -9.34 6.88
N LEU A 212 3.45 -10.62 7.23
CA LEU A 212 3.78 -11.09 8.58
C LEU A 212 5.26 -10.84 8.91
N LEU A 213 6.18 -11.18 7.99
CA LEU A 213 7.62 -10.91 8.16
C LEU A 213 7.90 -9.41 8.33
N ARG A 214 7.24 -8.56 7.53
CA ARG A 214 7.32 -7.10 7.66
C ARG A 214 6.87 -6.61 9.03
N ALA A 215 5.68 -7.04 9.48
CA ALA A 215 5.11 -6.61 10.74
C ALA A 215 5.93 -7.10 11.95
N LEU A 216 6.44 -8.33 11.90
CA LEU A 216 7.34 -8.88 12.92
C LEU A 216 8.69 -8.15 12.96
N ALA A 217 9.22 -7.74 11.81
CA ALA A 217 10.47 -6.96 11.75
C ALA A 217 10.28 -5.56 12.34
N LEU A 218 9.14 -4.91 12.06
CA LEU A 218 8.78 -3.64 12.71
C LEU A 218 8.65 -3.83 14.23
N TRP A 219 7.90 -4.85 14.67
CA TRP A 219 7.73 -5.17 16.09
C TRP A 219 9.08 -5.35 16.80
N SER A 220 9.97 -6.16 16.24
CA SER A 220 11.27 -6.39 16.86
C SER A 220 12.08 -5.12 16.98
N TRP A 221 12.06 -4.23 15.99
CA TRP A 221 12.70 -2.93 16.07
C TRP A 221 12.04 -2.00 17.09
N ARG A 222 10.70 -1.93 17.16
CA ARG A 222 10.02 -1.01 18.07
C ARG A 222 10.17 -1.41 19.54
N GLU A 223 10.11 -2.70 19.83
CA GLU A 223 10.15 -3.21 21.21
C GLU A 223 11.51 -3.79 21.64
N GLY A 224 12.47 -3.89 20.72
CA GLY A 224 13.75 -4.54 21.00
C GLY A 224 13.65 -6.07 21.18
N ASP A 225 12.61 -6.71 20.63
CA ASP A 225 12.38 -8.15 20.75
C ASP A 225 13.45 -8.98 20.00
N ALA A 226 14.46 -9.41 20.76
CA ALA A 226 15.59 -10.17 20.23
C ALA A 226 15.21 -11.57 19.75
N GLU A 227 14.15 -12.18 20.29
CA GLU A 227 13.75 -13.53 19.89
C GLU A 227 13.06 -13.51 18.54
N ILE A 228 12.19 -12.54 18.29
CA ILE A 228 11.61 -12.31 16.96
C ILE A 228 12.69 -11.87 15.97
N ALA A 229 13.61 -10.98 16.34
CA ALA A 229 14.69 -10.56 15.46
C ALA A 229 15.59 -11.73 15.02
N LYS A 230 15.93 -12.65 15.95
CA LYS A 230 16.68 -13.88 15.64
C LYS A 230 15.89 -14.83 14.75
N LEU A 231 14.61 -15.04 15.03
CA LEU A 231 13.72 -15.87 14.20
C LEU A 231 13.72 -15.39 12.74
N LEU A 232 13.61 -14.07 12.52
CA LEU A 232 13.58 -13.49 11.18
C LEU A 232 14.85 -13.75 10.37
N LEU A 233 16.00 -14.01 11.02
CA LEU A 233 17.24 -14.37 10.33
C LEU A 233 17.14 -15.70 9.60
N ASP A 234 16.28 -16.61 10.03
CA ASP A 234 16.08 -17.89 9.36
C ASP A 234 15.29 -17.71 8.05
N TYR A 235 14.49 -16.63 7.96
CA TYR A 235 13.76 -16.24 6.75
C TYR A 235 14.56 -15.35 5.80
N VAL A 236 15.70 -14.79 6.23
CA VAL A 236 16.54 -13.90 5.40
C VAL A 236 16.92 -14.52 4.05
N PRO A 237 17.34 -15.79 3.93
CA PRO A 237 17.63 -16.40 2.64
C PRO A 237 16.44 -16.36 1.69
N PHE A 238 15.23 -16.62 2.22
CA PHE A 238 13.98 -16.56 1.46
C PHE A 238 13.65 -15.12 1.05
N ILE A 239 13.69 -14.17 1.99
CA ILE A 239 13.48 -12.73 1.73
C ILE A 239 14.42 -12.26 0.61
N ASN A 240 15.71 -12.61 0.67
CA ASN A 240 16.70 -12.19 -0.32
C ASN A 240 16.45 -12.75 -1.73
N ARG A 241 15.92 -13.98 -1.83
CA ARG A 241 15.53 -14.59 -3.11
C ARG A 241 14.25 -13.99 -3.68
N ARG A 242 13.31 -13.58 -2.81
CA ARG A 242 12.02 -12.98 -3.19
C ARG A 242 12.08 -11.46 -3.34
N LEU A 243 13.17 -10.82 -2.93
CA LEU A 243 13.37 -9.39 -3.10
C LEU A 243 13.24 -8.89 -4.57
N PRO A 244 13.69 -9.61 -5.62
CA PRO A 244 13.41 -9.23 -7.01
C PRO A 244 12.04 -9.73 -7.51
N SER A 245 11.13 -10.15 -6.63
CA SER A 245 9.77 -10.55 -7.02
C SER A 245 8.90 -9.33 -7.32
N GLN A 246 7.67 -9.59 -7.77
CA GLN A 246 6.72 -8.58 -8.23
C GLN A 246 6.28 -7.57 -7.15
N ASP A 247 6.19 -7.99 -5.88
CA ASP A 247 5.84 -7.11 -4.76
C ASP A 247 7.00 -7.14 -3.76
N PRO A 248 8.08 -6.37 -4.02
CA PRO A 248 9.27 -6.36 -3.17
C PRO A 248 9.05 -5.56 -1.88
N GLY A 249 8.00 -4.75 -1.80
CA GLY A 249 7.75 -3.79 -0.72
C GLY A 249 7.86 -4.41 0.67
N PRO A 250 7.04 -5.42 1.01
CA PRO A 250 7.07 -6.01 2.35
C PRO A 250 8.41 -6.66 2.72
N PHE A 251 9.09 -7.28 1.75
CA PHE A 251 10.41 -7.88 1.96
C PHE A 251 11.50 -6.84 2.18
N ALA A 252 11.49 -5.77 1.39
CA ALA A 252 12.42 -4.67 1.53
C ALA A 252 12.22 -3.92 2.84
N PHE A 253 10.96 -3.73 3.28
CA PHE A 253 10.64 -3.11 4.57
C PHE A 253 11.13 -4.00 5.73
N ALA A 254 10.96 -5.32 5.63
CA ALA A 254 11.50 -6.24 6.63
C ALA A 254 13.02 -6.12 6.76
N ILE A 255 13.75 -5.99 5.63
CA ILE A 255 15.20 -5.73 5.64
C ILE A 255 15.50 -4.38 6.31
N ALA A 256 14.77 -3.31 5.95
CA ALA A 256 14.96 -1.99 6.53
C ALA A 256 14.80 -2.00 8.06
N TYR A 257 13.73 -2.61 8.56
CA TYR A 257 13.49 -2.74 10.00
C TYR A 257 14.53 -3.60 10.71
N LEU A 258 15.07 -4.66 10.09
CA LEU A 258 16.17 -5.43 10.65
C LEU A 258 17.48 -4.61 10.76
N HIS A 259 17.76 -3.72 9.80
CA HIS A 259 18.89 -2.78 9.90
C HIS A 259 18.68 -1.76 11.02
N LEU A 260 17.46 -1.21 11.14
CA LEU A 260 17.10 -0.31 12.24
C LEU A 260 17.21 -1.01 13.61
N TYR A 261 16.79 -2.28 13.71
CA TYR A 261 17.01 -3.10 14.90
C TYR A 261 18.50 -3.23 15.25
N GLN A 262 19.35 -3.56 14.27
CA GLN A 262 20.79 -3.72 14.49
C GLN A 262 21.45 -2.44 14.98
N ARG A 263 20.98 -1.29 14.51
CA ARG A 263 21.47 0.03 14.92
C ARG A 263 21.06 0.37 16.36
N ASP A 264 19.79 0.15 16.71
CA ASP A 264 19.20 0.66 17.95
C ASP A 264 19.34 -0.30 19.13
N HIS A 265 19.42 -1.62 18.88
CA HIS A 265 19.34 -2.63 19.92
C HIS A 265 20.58 -3.53 20.00
N ALA A 266 20.75 -4.42 19.03
CA ALA A 266 21.79 -5.44 19.10
C ALA A 266 22.19 -5.99 17.73
N SER A 267 23.47 -6.37 17.61
CA SER A 267 23.94 -7.13 16.45
C SER A 267 23.29 -8.52 16.40
N LEU A 268 22.83 -8.91 15.21
CA LEU A 268 22.15 -10.18 14.99
C LEU A 268 23.10 -11.36 14.72
N GLY A 269 24.42 -11.12 14.65
CA GLY A 269 25.45 -12.16 14.46
C GLY A 269 25.43 -12.90 13.11
N LYS A 270 24.35 -12.79 12.32
CA LYS A 270 24.24 -13.28 10.94
C LYS A 270 24.19 -12.10 9.96
N LYS A 271 24.69 -12.33 8.74
CA LYS A 271 24.66 -11.33 7.67
C LYS A 271 23.25 -11.21 7.09
N ILE A 272 22.65 -10.02 7.19
CA ILE A 272 21.42 -9.64 6.48
C ILE A 272 21.77 -9.00 5.13
N PRO A 273 20.86 -8.99 4.12
CA PRO A 273 21.09 -8.32 2.85
C PRO A 273 21.36 -6.83 3.07
N SER A 274 22.16 -6.21 2.21
CA SER A 274 22.48 -4.79 2.34
C SER A 274 21.24 -3.92 2.16
N TRP A 275 21.14 -2.84 2.94
CA TRP A 275 20.10 -1.82 2.79
C TRP A 275 19.99 -1.34 1.32
N ALA A 276 21.11 -1.01 0.69
CA ALA A 276 21.17 -0.59 -0.73
C ALA A 276 20.47 -1.55 -1.72
N ARG A 277 20.40 -2.85 -1.41
CA ARG A 277 19.69 -3.82 -2.27
C ARG A 277 18.18 -3.72 -2.09
N ALA A 278 17.71 -3.53 -0.86
CA ALA A 278 16.30 -3.31 -0.56
C ALA A 278 15.84 -1.95 -1.11
N GLU A 279 16.66 -0.90 -0.92
CA GLU A 279 16.46 0.44 -1.47
C GLU A 279 16.23 0.41 -2.99
N ALA A 280 17.13 -0.23 -3.75
CA ALA A 280 17.01 -0.33 -5.20
C ALA A 280 15.69 -1.01 -5.66
N MET A 281 15.18 -1.98 -4.89
CA MET A 281 13.91 -2.63 -5.23
C MET A 281 12.70 -1.75 -4.90
N LEU A 282 12.75 -1.00 -3.80
CA LEU A 282 11.72 -0.01 -3.46
C LEU A 282 11.68 1.13 -4.48
N GLU A 283 12.84 1.63 -4.89
CA GLU A 283 12.98 2.64 -5.96
C GLU A 283 12.38 2.13 -7.27
N SER A 284 12.67 0.88 -7.65
CA SER A 284 12.15 0.29 -8.88
C SER A 284 10.62 0.13 -8.93
N GLN A 285 9.94 0.18 -7.78
CA GLN A 285 8.48 0.07 -7.65
C GLN A 285 7.82 1.37 -7.18
N GLY A 286 8.58 2.46 -7.05
CA GLY A 286 8.04 3.77 -6.74
C GLY A 286 7.64 4.02 -5.29
N TYR A 287 8.20 3.29 -4.32
CA TYR A 287 8.00 3.50 -2.87
C TYR A 287 8.79 4.72 -2.34
N TRP A 288 8.66 5.87 -2.99
CA TRP A 288 9.52 7.03 -2.77
C TRP A 288 9.30 7.72 -1.43
N LEU A 289 8.05 7.76 -0.95
CA LEU A 289 7.75 8.31 0.37
C LEU A 289 8.32 7.41 1.47
N GLU A 290 8.15 6.11 1.34
CA GLU A 290 8.65 5.13 2.30
C GLU A 290 10.18 5.10 2.33
N LEU A 291 10.84 5.23 1.17
CA LEU A 291 12.28 5.44 1.09
C LEU A 291 12.71 6.71 1.83
N ALA A 292 12.02 7.84 1.61
CA ALA A 292 12.33 9.07 2.32
C ALA A 292 12.22 8.90 3.85
N ALA A 293 11.17 8.21 4.32
CA ALA A 293 10.99 7.89 5.73
C ALA A 293 12.11 6.97 6.27
N PHE A 294 12.50 5.92 5.53
CA PHE A 294 13.60 5.04 5.95
C PHE A 294 14.94 5.75 6.00
N HIS A 295 15.30 6.54 4.98
CA HIS A 295 16.52 7.35 5.01
C HIS A 295 16.50 8.35 6.16
N ALA A 296 15.33 8.95 6.46
CA ALA A 296 15.17 9.85 7.61
C ALA A 296 15.40 9.10 8.93
N PHE A 297 14.86 7.88 9.06
CA PHE A 297 15.15 7.03 10.20
C PHE A 297 16.64 6.74 10.29
N PHE A 298 17.34 6.40 9.21
CA PHE A 298 18.78 6.15 9.18
C PHE A 298 19.67 7.39 9.39
N GLY A 299 19.09 8.60 9.40
CA GLY A 299 19.84 9.85 9.53
C GLY A 299 20.54 10.29 8.23
N GLU A 300 20.07 9.82 7.07
CA GLU A 300 20.66 10.05 5.76
C GLU A 300 20.01 11.23 5.03
N THR A 301 20.23 12.45 5.52
CA THR A 301 19.51 13.68 5.08
C THR A 301 19.51 13.90 3.56
N GLU A 302 20.64 13.72 2.88
CA GLU A 302 20.73 13.91 1.42
C GLU A 302 19.87 12.89 0.66
N ALA A 303 19.88 11.62 1.09
CA ALA A 303 19.08 10.56 0.48
C ALA A 303 17.59 10.77 0.76
N THR A 304 17.23 11.21 1.97
CA THR A 304 15.87 11.64 2.32
C THR A 304 15.40 12.76 1.39
N GLN A 305 16.20 13.81 1.21
CA GLN A 305 15.85 14.94 0.34
C GLN A 305 15.65 14.50 -1.11
N LYS A 306 16.52 13.62 -1.64
CA LYS A 306 16.39 13.08 -2.99
C LYS A 306 15.07 12.32 -3.16
N CYS A 307 14.78 11.37 -2.27
CA CYS A 307 13.57 10.54 -2.35
C CYS A 307 12.30 11.37 -2.18
N LEU A 308 12.29 12.30 -1.20
CA LEU A 308 11.16 13.19 -0.96
C LEU A 308 10.92 14.12 -2.16
N GLY A 309 11.99 14.69 -2.74
CA GLY A 309 11.86 15.52 -3.93
C GLY A 309 11.27 14.77 -5.13
N HIS A 310 11.68 13.51 -5.32
CA HIS A 310 11.13 12.67 -6.38
C HIS A 310 9.65 12.33 -6.13
N PHE A 311 9.29 11.94 -4.91
CA PHE A 311 7.90 11.70 -4.50
C PHE A 311 7.01 12.94 -4.76
N GLN A 312 7.47 14.13 -4.32
CA GLN A 312 6.74 15.38 -4.51
C GLN A 312 6.60 15.75 -5.99
N SER A 313 7.60 15.47 -6.82
CA SER A 313 7.52 15.64 -8.28
C SER A 313 6.44 14.75 -8.89
N ILE A 314 6.44 13.46 -8.56
CA ILE A 314 5.43 12.51 -9.04
C ILE A 314 4.02 12.95 -8.63
N ARG A 315 3.84 13.37 -7.37
CA ARG A 315 2.56 13.91 -6.89
C ARG A 315 2.17 15.16 -7.69
N GLY A 316 3.13 16.06 -7.93
CA GLY A 316 2.98 17.26 -8.76
C GLY A 316 2.46 16.97 -10.17
N GLU A 317 3.01 15.96 -10.85
CA GLU A 317 2.57 15.51 -12.17
C GLU A 317 1.14 14.96 -12.19
N ALA A 318 0.64 14.46 -11.05
CA ALA A 318 -0.71 13.94 -10.93
C ALA A 318 -1.76 15.01 -10.59
N VAL A 319 -1.35 16.21 -10.14
CA VAL A 319 -2.25 17.25 -9.58
C VAL A 319 -3.37 17.62 -10.55
N ASP A 320 -3.06 17.91 -11.81
CA ASP A 320 -4.08 18.35 -12.77
C ASP A 320 -5.21 17.32 -12.95
N ASN A 321 -4.87 16.03 -12.93
CA ASN A 321 -5.87 14.96 -13.03
C ASN A 321 -6.59 14.73 -11.71
N LEU A 322 -5.91 14.90 -10.57
CA LEU A 322 -6.54 14.92 -9.25
C LEU A 322 -7.59 16.03 -9.15
N MET A 323 -7.28 17.25 -9.59
CA MET A 323 -8.21 18.38 -9.61
C MET A 323 -9.45 18.12 -10.49
N LYS A 324 -9.30 17.42 -11.62
CA LYS A 324 -10.45 17.00 -12.44
C LYS A 324 -11.35 16.01 -11.69
N ILE A 325 -10.75 15.08 -10.95
CA ILE A 325 -11.49 14.08 -10.16
C ILE A 325 -12.26 14.75 -9.01
N ALA A 326 -11.71 15.82 -8.41
CA ALA A 326 -12.35 16.54 -7.31
C ALA A 326 -13.78 16.99 -7.66
N ALA A 327 -14.05 17.38 -8.92
CA ALA A 327 -15.37 17.78 -9.39
C ALA A 327 -16.46 16.68 -9.27
N TYR A 328 -16.07 15.41 -9.05
CA TYR A 328 -16.98 14.27 -8.88
C TYR A 328 -17.28 13.93 -7.41
N LEU A 329 -16.63 14.63 -6.47
CA LEU A 329 -16.80 14.39 -5.04
C LEU A 329 -17.89 15.28 -4.46
N GLU A 330 -18.62 14.76 -3.47
CA GLU A 330 -19.70 15.48 -2.78
C GLU A 330 -19.17 16.64 -1.95
N THR A 331 -17.96 16.50 -1.41
CA THR A 331 -17.23 17.55 -0.71
C THR A 331 -15.88 17.75 -1.38
N THR A 332 -15.55 19.00 -1.66
CA THR A 332 -14.29 19.40 -2.30
C THR A 332 -13.54 20.33 -1.36
N PRO A 333 -12.63 19.79 -0.51
CA PRO A 333 -11.63 20.65 0.12
C PRO A 333 -10.83 21.39 -0.96
N ASP A 334 -10.06 22.41 -0.56
CA ASP A 334 -9.10 23.02 -1.48
C ASP A 334 -7.91 22.07 -1.65
N TRP A 335 -7.96 21.26 -2.70
CA TRP A 335 -6.94 20.23 -2.99
C TRP A 335 -5.57 20.85 -3.23
N GLY A 336 -5.50 22.04 -3.86
CA GLY A 336 -4.24 22.74 -4.10
C GLY A 336 -3.59 23.16 -2.79
N ALA A 337 -4.35 23.86 -1.95
CA ALA A 337 -3.87 24.31 -0.65
C ALA A 337 -3.45 23.13 0.25
N GLU A 338 -4.19 22.03 0.21
CA GLU A 338 -3.87 20.85 1.03
C GLU A 338 -2.59 20.14 0.56
N ILE A 339 -2.37 20.03 -0.75
CA ILE A 339 -1.14 19.45 -1.31
C ILE A 339 0.08 20.32 -0.97
N GLU A 340 -0.06 21.65 -1.02
CA GLU A 340 0.98 22.59 -0.61
C GLU A 340 1.30 22.47 0.89
N LEU A 341 0.26 22.45 1.72
CA LEU A 341 0.38 22.28 3.17
C LEU A 341 1.09 20.97 3.52
N GLN A 342 0.69 19.86 2.89
CA GLN A 342 1.30 18.56 3.12
C GLN A 342 2.75 18.52 2.64
N THR A 343 3.06 19.12 1.48
CA THR A 343 4.42 19.25 0.96
C THR A 343 5.34 20.00 1.93
N ALA A 344 4.84 21.06 2.58
CA ALA A 344 5.59 21.80 3.59
C ALA A 344 5.80 20.97 4.86
N ARG A 345 4.77 20.26 5.34
CA ARG A 345 4.85 19.36 6.51
C ARG A 345 5.86 18.24 6.32
N GLU A 346 5.87 17.60 5.16
CA GLU A 346 6.83 16.54 4.83
C GLU A 346 8.27 17.02 4.93
N LYS A 347 8.57 18.21 4.41
CA LYS A 347 9.92 18.79 4.49
C LYS A 347 10.31 19.07 5.94
N ALA A 348 9.42 19.71 6.70
CA ALA A 348 9.67 20.03 8.10
C ALA A 348 9.96 18.77 8.94
N VAL A 349 9.20 17.69 8.73
CA VAL A 349 9.37 16.47 9.52
C VAL A 349 10.54 15.62 9.06
N LEU A 350 10.69 15.39 7.74
CA LEU A 350 11.68 14.45 7.24
C LEU A 350 13.08 15.05 7.12
N LEU A 351 13.22 16.38 6.93
CA LEU A 351 14.51 17.01 6.68
C LEU A 351 15.05 17.82 7.85
N GLU A 352 14.20 18.46 8.65
CA GLU A 352 14.66 19.40 9.68
C GLU A 352 14.83 18.74 11.05
N ALA A 353 13.87 17.90 11.46
CA ALA A 353 13.90 17.25 12.77
C ALA A 353 13.27 15.83 12.73
N PRO A 354 13.86 14.88 11.98
CA PRO A 354 13.30 13.55 11.86
C PRO A 354 13.36 12.82 13.20
N THR A 355 12.18 12.56 13.76
CA THR A 355 11.99 11.65 14.88
C THR A 355 10.95 10.62 14.48
N VAL A 356 11.01 9.41 15.05
CA VAL A 356 9.98 8.39 14.81
C VAL A 356 8.59 8.96 15.12
N GLU A 357 8.46 9.63 16.27
CA GLU A 357 7.20 10.22 16.70
C GLU A 357 6.69 11.31 15.75
N GLY A 358 7.56 12.22 15.29
CA GLY A 358 7.17 13.26 14.33
C GLY A 358 6.71 12.69 12.99
N ILE A 359 7.37 11.63 12.51
CA ILE A 359 6.99 10.91 11.28
C ILE A 359 5.63 10.22 11.44
N LEU A 360 5.38 9.61 12.60
CA LEU A 360 4.09 9.01 12.92
C LEU A 360 2.97 10.06 12.98
N GLN A 361 3.17 11.14 13.74
CA GLN A 361 2.19 12.21 13.96
C GLN A 361 1.76 12.92 12.69
N THR A 362 2.58 12.89 11.65
CA THR A 362 2.29 13.49 10.36
C THR A 362 1.85 12.48 9.29
N GLY A 363 1.65 11.22 9.68
CA GLY A 363 1.17 10.19 8.77
C GLY A 363 2.19 9.78 7.72
N LEU A 364 3.48 10.04 7.94
CA LEU A 364 4.56 9.76 6.98
C LEU A 364 5.22 8.40 7.22
N LEU A 365 4.60 7.55 8.05
CA LEU A 365 5.09 6.21 8.29
C LEU A 365 5.12 5.38 6.98
N PRO A 366 6.05 4.43 6.85
CA PRO A 366 5.98 3.47 5.77
C PRO A 366 4.67 2.66 5.85
N LEU A 367 3.97 2.42 4.75
CA LEU A 367 2.72 1.63 4.73
C LEU A 367 2.81 0.38 3.86
#